data_AF-A0A6P0XP27-F1
#
_entry.id   AF-A0A6P0XP27-F1
#
_cell.length_a   1.000
_cell.length_b   1.000
_cell.length_c   1.000
_cell.angle_alpha   90.00
_cell.angle_beta   90.00
_cell.angle_gamma   90.00
#
_symmetry.space_group_name_H-M   'P 1'
#
loop_
_entity.id
_entity.type
_entity.pdbx_description
1 polymer ?
#
loop_
_entity_poly.entity_id
_entity_poly.type
_entity_poly.pdbx_seq_one_letter_code
_entity_poly.pdbx_strand_id
1 'polypeptide(L)'
;MQSIKTKLKVNNYQKTILAKHAGVARHAYNWGLATCICEYESTKKRLSAITLHKRLVAEVKSKNPWYYEVSIGCPSTGIKRFREGI
;
A
#
# COMPACT_ATOMS: atom_id res chain seq x y z
N MET A 1 16.10 4.86 -26.91
CA MET A 1 14.69 4.40 -26.71
C MET A 1 13.83 5.65 -26.62
N GLN A 2 12.97 5.91 -27.61
CA GLN A 2 12.05 7.07 -27.57
C GLN A 2 10.87 6.75 -26.66
N SER A 3 10.49 7.66 -25.76
CA SER A 3 9.31 7.48 -24.91
C SER A 3 8.05 7.91 -25.66
N ILE A 4 7.08 7.02 -25.81
CA ILE A 4 5.77 7.36 -26.37
C ILE A 4 4.85 7.77 -25.22
N LYS A 5 4.27 8.97 -25.30
CA LYS A 5 3.27 9.45 -24.31
C LYS A 5 1.88 9.00 -24.74
N THR A 6 1.26 8.11 -23.97
CA THR A 6 -0.07 7.56 -24.27
C THR A 6 -1.04 7.89 -23.13
N LYS A 7 -2.25 8.36 -23.46
CA LYS A 7 -3.33 8.59 -22.50
C LYS A 7 -4.27 7.38 -22.46
N LEU A 8 -4.45 6.80 -21.27
CA LEU A 8 -5.44 5.75 -21.06
C LEU A 8 -6.87 6.35 -21.09
N LYS A 9 -7.71 5.89 -22.02
CA LYS A 9 -9.15 6.16 -22.01
C LYS A 9 -9.85 5.07 -21.22
N VAL A 10 -10.15 5.35 -19.96
CA VAL A 10 -10.77 4.40 -19.04
C VAL A 10 -12.28 4.65 -18.91
N ASN A 11 -13.05 3.56 -18.87
CA ASN A 11 -14.49 3.63 -18.58
C ASN A 11 -14.75 3.76 -17.06
N ASN A 12 -16.01 3.94 -16.67
CA ASN A 12 -16.37 4.17 -15.26
C ASN A 12 -16.02 2.99 -14.35
N TYR A 13 -16.13 1.75 -14.85
CA TYR A 13 -15.74 0.55 -14.12
C TYR A 13 -14.23 0.52 -13.84
N GLN A 14 -13.41 0.73 -14.87
CA GLN A 14 -11.95 0.77 -14.75
C GLN A 14 -11.48 1.91 -13.85
N LYS A 15 -12.07 3.10 -13.94
CA LYS A 15 -11.78 4.22 -13.02
C LYS A 15 -12.01 3.83 -11.57
N THR A 16 -13.12 3.16 -11.30
CA THR A 16 -13.47 2.72 -9.94
C THR A 16 -12.45 1.71 -9.41
N ILE A 17 -12.06 0.72 -10.21
CA ILE A 17 -11.03 -0.26 -9.82
C ILE A 17 -9.70 0.45 -9.56
N LEU A 18 -9.27 1.33 -10.47
CA LEU A 18 -8.01 2.07 -10.31
C LEU A 18 -8.02 2.91 -9.02
N ALA A 19 -9.14 3.56 -8.69
CA ALA A 19 -9.30 4.32 -7.46
C ALA A 19 -9.24 3.42 -6.21
N LYS A 20 -9.89 2.24 -6.24
CA LYS A 20 -9.80 1.25 -5.14
C LYS A 20 -8.36 0.79 -4.91
N HIS A 21 -7.64 0.45 -5.98
CA HIS A 21 -6.22 0.07 -5.91
C HIS A 21 -5.35 1.23 -5.40
N ALA A 22 -5.57 2.46 -5.87
CA ALA A 22 -4.81 3.61 -5.38
C ALA A 22 -5.09 3.87 -3.89
N GLY A 23 -6.36 3.76 -3.47
CA GLY A 23 -6.79 3.93 -2.08
C GLY A 23 -6.16 2.90 -1.14
N VAL A 24 -6.20 1.62 -1.50
CA VAL A 24 -5.61 0.54 -0.70
C VAL A 24 -4.09 0.70 -0.58
N ALA A 25 -3.41 1.04 -1.66
CA ALA A 25 -1.96 1.28 -1.63
C ALA A 25 -1.61 2.47 -0.72
N ARG A 26 -2.40 3.56 -0.79
CA ARG A 26 -2.18 4.74 0.06
C ARG A 26 -2.47 4.44 1.52
N HIS A 27 -3.54 3.70 1.81
CA HIS A 27 -3.85 3.29 3.17
C HIS A 27 -2.75 2.41 3.77
N ALA A 28 -2.24 1.43 3.00
CA ALA A 28 -1.12 0.59 3.42
C ALA A 28 0.17 1.38 3.70
N TYR A 29 0.45 2.41 2.90
CA TYR A 29 1.56 3.33 3.14
C TYR A 29 1.38 4.09 4.46
N ASN A 30 0.22 4.74 4.64
CA ASN A 30 -0.05 5.56 5.83
C ASN A 30 -0.01 4.70 7.11
N TRP A 31 -0.60 3.52 7.07
CA TRP A 31 -0.57 2.57 8.18
C TRP A 31 0.87 2.12 8.48
N GLY A 32 1.66 1.76 7.45
CA GLY A 32 3.05 1.35 7.62
C GLY A 32 3.93 2.46 8.23
N LEU A 33 3.71 3.71 7.82
CA LEU A 33 4.39 4.88 8.38
C LEU A 33 4.04 5.06 9.87
N ALA A 34 2.75 5.05 10.21
CA ALA A 34 2.30 5.20 11.60
C ALA A 34 2.87 4.09 12.50
N THR A 35 2.78 2.83 12.07
CA THR A 35 3.34 1.69 12.82
C THR A 35 4.85 1.82 13.00
N CYS A 36 5.59 2.26 11.98
CA CYS A 36 7.03 2.49 12.10
C CYS A 36 7.39 3.61 13.07
N ILE A 37 6.63 4.71 13.09
CA ILE A 37 6.86 5.82 14.02
C ILE A 37 6.70 5.32 15.46
N CYS A 38 5.57 4.68 15.78
CA CYS A 38 5.29 4.18 17.12
C CYS A 38 6.35 3.16 17.60
N GLU A 39 6.76 2.24 16.73
CA GLU A 39 7.76 1.22 17.07
C GLU A 39 9.18 1.81 17.18
N TYR A 40 9.48 2.85 16.39
CA TYR A 40 10.77 3.52 16.47
C TYR A 40 10.90 4.34 17.75
N GLU A 41 9.82 4.96 18.21
CA GLU A 41 9.80 5.68 19.49
C GLU A 41 10.12 4.76 20.68
N SER A 42 9.61 3.52 20.66
CA SER A 42 9.81 2.55 21.75
C SER A 42 11.11 1.75 21.63
N THR A 43 11.47 1.28 20.42
CA THR A 43 12.58 0.33 20.24
C THR A 43 13.81 0.93 19.54
N LYS A 44 13.70 2.15 19.00
CA LYS A 44 14.71 2.79 18.13
C LYS A 44 15.10 1.96 16.90
N LYS A 45 14.31 0.95 16.54
CA LYS A 45 14.55 0.06 15.39
C LYS A 45 13.50 0.27 14.32
N ARG A 46 13.93 0.15 13.06
CA ARG A 46 13.06 0.23 11.90
C ARG A 46 12.57 -1.16 11.52
N LEU A 47 11.25 -1.32 11.33
CA LEU A 47 10.70 -2.60 10.90
C LEU A 47 11.03 -2.93 9.44
N SER A 48 11.19 -4.23 9.18
CA SER A 48 11.32 -4.72 7.81
C SER A 48 10.00 -4.60 7.04
N ALA A 49 10.08 -4.40 5.71
CA ALA A 49 8.90 -4.35 4.84
C ALA A 49 8.10 -5.66 4.89
N ILE A 50 8.79 -6.79 5.05
CA ILE A 50 8.16 -8.12 5.18
C ILE A 50 7.37 -8.20 6.49
N THR A 51 7.95 -7.76 7.60
CA THR A 51 7.31 -7.75 8.92
C THR A 51 6.07 -6.84 8.91
N LEU A 52 6.20 -5.64 8.35
CA LEU A 52 5.08 -4.70 8.18
C LEU A 52 3.97 -5.31 7.35
N HIS A 53 4.30 -6.00 6.24
CA HIS A 53 3.28 -6.62 5.39
C HIS A 53 2.52 -7.73 6.12
N LYS A 54 3.21 -8.59 6.88
CA LYS A 54 2.58 -9.63 7.69
C LYS A 54 1.62 -9.04 8.73
N ARG A 55 2.07 -8.00 9.46
CA ARG A 55 1.22 -7.31 10.45
C ARG A 55 0.02 -6.63 9.79
N LEU A 56 0.21 -5.96 8.66
CA LEU A 56 -0.89 -5.36 7.91
C LEU A 56 -1.96 -6.39 7.53
N VAL A 57 -1.53 -7.57 7.05
CA VAL A 57 -2.47 -8.65 6.70
C VAL A 57 -3.23 -9.16 7.92
N ALA A 58 -2.55 -9.32 9.06
CA ALA A 58 -3.17 -9.83 10.29
C ALA A 58 -4.15 -8.80 10.92
N GLU A 59 -3.75 -7.53 10.98
CA GLU A 59 -4.45 -6.50 11.78
C GLU A 59 -5.44 -5.68 10.96
N VAL A 60 -5.11 -5.36 9.71
CA VAL A 60 -5.86 -4.43 8.87
C VAL A 60 -6.68 -5.16 7.83
N LYS A 61 -6.07 -6.10 7.09
CA LYS A 61 -6.76 -6.81 5.99
C LYS A 61 -7.94 -7.63 6.50
N SER A 62 -7.80 -8.28 7.66
CA SER A 62 -8.86 -9.07 8.30
C SER A 62 -10.08 -8.22 8.70
N LYS A 63 -9.87 -6.96 9.11
CA LYS A 63 -10.92 -6.05 9.57
C LYS A 63 -11.58 -5.23 8.46
N ASN A 64 -10.96 -5.18 7.29
CA ASN A 64 -11.34 -4.29 6.20
C ASN A 64 -11.70 -5.09 4.94
N PRO A 65 -12.99 -5.42 4.73
CA PRO A 65 -13.43 -6.24 3.59
C PRO A 65 -13.01 -5.70 2.22
N TRP A 66 -12.91 -4.38 2.08
CA TRP A 66 -12.49 -3.70 0.85
C TRP A 66 -11.04 -4.00 0.42
N TYR A 67 -10.20 -4.56 1.30
CA TYR A 67 -8.88 -5.08 0.90
C TYR A 67 -8.95 -6.33 0.02
N TYR A 68 -10.06 -7.08 0.06
CA TYR A 68 -10.26 -8.26 -0.77
C TYR A 68 -10.76 -7.92 -2.17
N GLU A 69 -11.22 -6.69 -2.38
CA GLU A 69 -11.66 -6.19 -3.69
C GLU A 69 -10.49 -5.82 -4.61
N VAL A 70 -9.26 -5.82 -4.10
CA VAL A 70 -8.05 -5.49 -4.85
C VAL A 70 -7.02 -6.62 -4.79
N SER A 71 -6.11 -6.61 -5.77
CA SER A 71 -5.00 -7.57 -5.79
C SER A 71 -4.07 -7.42 -4.58
N ILE A 72 -3.55 -8.55 -4.10
CA ILE A 72 -2.54 -8.64 -3.04
C ILE A 72 -1.27 -7.81 -3.31
N GLY A 73 -0.98 -7.53 -4.59
CA GLY A 73 0.15 -6.69 -5.01
C GLY A 73 0.01 -5.22 -4.62
N CYS A 74 -1.21 -4.73 -4.43
CA CYS A 74 -1.47 -3.32 -4.15
C CYS A 74 -1.00 -2.89 -2.75
N PRO A 75 -1.40 -3.57 -1.64
CA PRO A 75 -0.90 -3.27 -0.30
C PRO A 75 0.62 -3.41 -0.17
N SER A 76 1.20 -4.45 -0.76
CA SER A 76 2.63 -4.71 -0.69
C SER A 76 3.45 -3.64 -1.42
N THR A 77 2.93 -3.12 -2.54
CA THR A 77 3.55 -1.98 -3.25
C THR A 77 3.54 -0.70 -2.42
N GLY A 78 2.45 -0.42 -1.69
CA GLY A 78 2.39 0.71 -0.76
C GLY A 78 3.47 0.67 0.33
N ILE A 79 3.65 -0.50 0.96
CA ILE A 79 4.69 -0.70 1.99
C ILE A 79 6.09 -0.61 1.40
N LYS A 80 6.33 -1.17 0.20
CA LYS A 80 7.63 -1.06 -0.49
C LYS A 80 7.98 0.40 -0.79
N ARG A 81 7.03 1.18 -1.31
CA ARG A 81 7.22 2.60 -1.59
C ARG A 81 7.53 3.43 -0.34
N PHE A 82 6.94 3.08 0.80
CA PHE A 82 7.35 3.68 2.08
C PHE A 82 8.80 3.36 2.44
N ARG A 83 9.27 2.15 2.13
CA ARG A 83 10.67 1.77 2.40
C ARG A 83 11.66 2.53 1.51
N GLU A 84 11.33 2.72 0.25
CA GLU A 84 12.17 3.38 -0.75
C GLU A 84 12.19 4.91 -0.61
N GLY A 85 11.16 5.51 0.00
CA GLY A 85 11.00 6.95 0.13
C GLY A 85 11.61 7.58 1.40
N ILE A 86 12.57 6.91 2.06
CA ILE A 86 13.36 7.44 3.18
C ILE A 86 14.83 7.15 2.92
#